data_AF-A0A924JHV8-F1
#
_entry.id   AF-A0A924JHV8-F1
#
_cell.length_a   1.000
_cell.length_b   1.000
_cell.length_c   1.000
_cell.angle_alpha   90.00
_cell.angle_beta   90.00
_cell.angle_gamma   90.00
#
_symmetry.space_group_name_H-M   'P 1'
#
loop_
_entity.id
_entity.type
_entity.pdbx_description
1 polymer ?
#
loop_
_entity_poly.entity_id
_entity_poly.type
_entity_poly.pdbx_seq_one_letter_code
_entity_poly.pdbx_strand_id
1 'polypeptide(L)' 'DVSPGNGETIVYNTGTLYGEWHDGTAFEGNRYVDRFGVRGGQIVQMDVWNDSAERVLVRMDIET' A
#
# COMPACT_ATOMS: atom_id res chain seq x y z
N ASP A 1 9.54 7.65 4.38
CA ASP A 1 10.74 7.65 5.25
C ASP A 1 11.77 6.66 4.73
N VAL A 2 13.04 6.80 5.12
CA VAL A 2 14.14 5.94 4.66
C VAL A 2 14.93 5.43 5.86
N SER A 3 15.16 4.13 5.92
CA SER A 3 15.94 3.44 6.95
C SER A 3 17.10 2.66 6.30
N PRO A 4 18.33 3.19 6.32
CA PRO A 4 19.51 2.47 5.83
C PRO A 4 19.91 1.33 6.77
N GLY A 5 20.27 0.18 6.20
CA GLY A 5 20.85 -0.97 6.90
C GLY A 5 22.15 -1.44 6.26
N ASN A 6 22.70 -2.56 6.73
CA ASN A 6 23.94 -3.11 6.18
C ASN A 6 23.65 -3.86 4.87
N GLY A 7 23.89 -3.21 3.73
CA GLY A 7 23.72 -3.78 2.40
C GLY A 7 22.29 -3.74 1.86
N GLU A 8 21.35 -3.13 2.58
CA GLU A 8 19.97 -2.93 2.16
C GLU A 8 19.40 -1.68 2.82
N THR A 9 18.63 -0.91 2.06
CA THR A 9 17.89 0.26 2.53
C THR A 9 16.41 -0.01 2.45
N ILE A 10 15.67 0.23 3.53
CA ILE A 10 14.22 0.15 3.52
C ILE A 10 13.64 1.54 3.28
N VAL A 11 12.77 1.65 2.28
CA VAL A 11 12.05 2.89 1.96
C VAL A 11 10.58 2.68 2.22
N TYR A 12 9.98 3.56 3.02
CA TYR A 12 8.55 3.59 3.29
C TYR A 12 7.91 4.76 2.54
N ASN A 13 6.86 4.47 1.79
CA ASN A 13 5.99 5.47 1.20
C ASN A 13 4.59 5.33 1.82
N THR A 14 3.96 6.45 2.19
CA THR A 14 2.63 6.47 2.78
C THR A 14 1.80 7.58 2.16
N GLY A 15 0.49 7.39 2.13
CA GLY A 15 -0.43 8.40 1.65
C GLY A 15 -1.84 7.85 1.47
N THR A 16 -2.57 8.46 0.53
CA THR A 16 -3.92 8.03 0.15
C THR A 16 -3.98 7.72 -1.35
N LEU A 17 -4.84 6.76 -1.71
CA LEU A 17 -5.17 6.39 -3.07
C LEU A 17 -6.58 6.88 -3.42
N TYR A 18 -6.77 7.16 -4.70
CA TYR A 18 -8.06 7.38 -5.34
C TYR A 18 -8.11 6.56 -6.63
N GLY A 19 -9.31 6.24 -7.10
CA GLY A 19 -9.49 5.47 -8.33
C GLY A 19 -10.91 4.94 -8.46
N GLU A 20 -11.06 3.89 -9.25
CA GLU A 20 -12.33 3.23 -9.50
C GLU A 20 -12.17 1.71 -9.30
N TRP A 21 -13.17 1.08 -8.69
CA TRP A 21 -13.27 -0.37 -8.63
C TRP A 21 -13.62 -0.94 -10.01
N HIS A 22 -13.52 -2.26 -10.18
CA HIS A 22 -13.79 -2.91 -11.47
C HIS A 22 -15.24 -2.72 -11.98
N ASP A 23 -16.17 -2.36 -11.09
CA ASP A 23 -17.57 -2.04 -11.41
C ASP A 23 -17.80 -0.55 -11.75
N GLY A 24 -16.74 0.28 -11.77
CA GLY A 24 -16.81 1.72 -12.03
C GLY A 24 -17.13 2.57 -10.80
N THR A 25 -17.33 1.98 -9.62
CA THR A 25 -17.55 2.73 -8.39
C THR A 25 -16.26 3.45 -7.99
N ALA A 26 -16.30 4.78 -7.88
CA ALA A 26 -15.15 5.56 -7.44
C ALA A 26 -14.80 5.30 -5.95
N PHE A 27 -13.53 5.42 -5.61
CA PHE A 27 -13.04 5.47 -4.24
C PHE A 27 -11.99 6.56 -4.08
N GLU A 28 -11.91 7.09 -2.86
CA GLU A 28 -10.87 8.03 -2.45
C GLU A 28 -10.53 7.85 -0.97
N GLY A 29 -9.36 8.35 -0.58
CA GLY A 29 -8.90 8.30 0.80
C GLY A 29 -8.53 6.90 1.29
N ASN A 30 -8.25 5.95 0.39
CA ASN A 30 -7.73 4.64 0.79
C ASN A 30 -6.31 4.83 1.30
N ARG A 31 -6.07 4.66 2.60
CA ARG A 31 -4.72 4.80 3.14
C ARG A 31 -3.88 3.64 2.65
N TYR A 32 -2.61 3.91 2.37
CA TYR A 32 -1.65 2.89 1.99
C TYR A 32 -0.31 3.10 2.69
N VAL A 33 0.43 2.00 2.79
CA VAL A 33 1.86 1.98 3.07
C VAL A 33 2.54 1.01 2.11
N ASP A 34 3.55 1.50 1.41
CA ASP A 34 4.47 0.69 0.64
C ASP A 34 5.80 0.58 1.38
N ARG A 35 6.37 -0.63 1.40
CA ARG A 35 7.71 -0.90 1.91
C ARG A 35 8.56 -1.47 0.78
N PHE A 36 9.61 -0.76 0.40
CA PHE A 36 10.57 -1.21 -0.60
C PHE A 36 11.88 -1.61 0.06
N GLY A 37 12.35 -2.82 -0.21
CA GLY A 37 13.73 -3.22 0.06
C GLY A 37 14.61 -2.82 -1.12
N VAL A 38 15.65 -2.01 -0.89
CA VAL A 38 16.55 -1.49 -1.92
C VAL A 38 17.97 -2.00 -1.70
N ARG A 39 18.53 -2.69 -2.70
CA ARG A 39 19.92 -3.19 -2.70
C ARG A 39 20.60 -2.82 -4.01
N GLY A 40 21.81 -2.27 -3.95
CA GLY A 40 22.55 -1.84 -5.14
C GLY A 40 21.80 -0.82 -6.01
N GLY A 41 20.93 0.00 -5.40
CA GLY A 41 20.10 0.98 -6.11
C GLY A 41 18.86 0.41 -6.80
N GLN A 42 18.54 -0.88 -6.61
CA GLN A 42 17.38 -1.53 -7.20
C GLN A 42 16.38 -1.95 -6.11
N ILE A 43 15.07 -1.87 -6.41
CA ILE A 43 14.02 -2.44 -5.57
C ILE A 43 14.05 -3.96 -5.72
N VAL A 44 14.31 -4.68 -4.63
CA VAL A 44 14.43 -6.15 -4.58
C VAL A 44 13.26 -6.80 -3.82
N GLN A 45 12.50 -6.02 -3.06
CA GLN A 45 11.27 -6.46 -2.39
C GLN A 45 10.27 -5.31 -2.38
N MET A 46 8.98 -5.64 -2.49
CA MET A 46 7.88 -4.71 -2.38
C MET A 46 6.76 -5.36 -1.56
N ASP A 47 6.45 -4.76 -0.42
CA ASP A 47 5.29 -5.12 0.39
C ASP A 47 4.32 -3.94 0.39
N VAL A 48 3.03 -4.21 0.15
CA VAL A 48 1.99 -3.17 0.01
C VAL A 48 0.83 -3.50 0.94
N TRP A 49 0.42 -2.53 1.75
CA TRP A 49 -0.77 -2.63 2.59
C TRP A 49 -1.68 -1.43 2.33
N ASN A 50 -2.99 -1.68 2.26
CA ASN A 50 -3.99 -0.62 2.14
C ASN A 50 -5.33 -1.05 2.76
N ASP A 51 -6.21 -0.07 3.01
CA ASP A 51 -7.55 -0.29 3.57
C ASP A 51 -8.57 -0.90 2.56
N SER A 52 -8.13 -1.34 1.37
CA SER A 52 -9.06 -1.79 0.32
C SER A 52 -9.83 -3.03 0.75
N ALA A 53 -9.19 -3.93 1.51
CA ALA A 53 -9.86 -5.13 2.03
C ALA A 53 -10.99 -4.77 3.01
N GLU A 54 -10.74 -3.87 3.97
CA GLU A 54 -11.77 -3.38 4.90
C GLU A 54 -12.93 -2.72 4.14
N ARG A 55 -12.66 -1.90 3.13
CA ARG A 55 -13.70 -1.28 2.30
C ARG A 55 -14.53 -2.29 1.50
N VAL A 56 -13.91 -3.38 1.03
CA VAL A 56 -14.63 -4.47 0.36
C VAL A 56 -15.53 -5.21 1.35
N LEU A 57 -15.06 -5.50 2.56
CA LEU A 57 -15.85 -6.18 3.59
C LEU A 57 -17.06 -5.36 4.04
N VAL A 58 -16.87 -4.05 4.28
CA VAL A 58 -17.97 -3.13 4.58
C VAL A 58 -19.00 -3.08 3.45
N ARG A 59 -18.55 -3.06 2.18
CA ARG A 59 -19.47 -3.10 1.03
C ARG A 59 -20.25 -4.41 0.92
N MET A 60 -19.66 -5.52 1.39
CA MET A 60 -20.28 -6.85 1.40
C MET A 60 -21.15 -7.09 2.63
N ASP A 61 -21.32 -6.10 3.51
CA ASP A 61 -22.05 -6.23 4.79
C ASP A 61 -21.47 -7.34 5.69
N ILE A 62 -20.14 -7.49 5.66
CA ILE A 62 -19.39 -8.43 6.49
C ILE A 62 -18.71 -7.63 7.60
N GLU A 63 -19.08 -7.88 8.86
CA GLU A 63 -18.44 -7.24 10.01
C GLU A 63 -16.96 -7.65 10.12
N THR A 64 -16.12 -6.67 10.44
CA THR A 64 -14.66 -6.77 10.60
C THR A 64 -14.24 -6.72 12.06
#